data_AF-A0A359IDH3-F1
#
_entry.id   AF-A0A359IDH3-F1
#
_cell.length_a   1.000
_cell.length_b   1.000
_cell.length_c   1.000
_cell.angle_alpha   90.00
_cell.angle_beta   90.00
_cell.angle_gamma   90.00
#
_symmetry.space_group_name_H-M   'P 1'
#
loop_
_entity.id
_entity.type
_entity.pdbx_description
1 polymer ?
#
loop_
_entity_poly.entity_id
_entity_poly.type
_entity_poly.pdbx_seq_one_letter_code
_entity_poly.pdbx_strand_id
1 'polypeptide(L)' 'MHIELIFTLVGILFSAYFSSAELSFTAANPVKIRIWADNGKKSAQRTMQYLENREDILTMILVGNNLANI' A
#
# COMPACT_ATOMS: atom_id res chain seq x y z
N MET A 1 3.04 -21.71 23.20
CA MET A 1 1.65 -21.78 22.71
C MET A 1 1.00 -20.40 22.47
N HIS A 2 0.77 -19.54 23.47
CA HIS A 2 0.09 -18.24 23.22
C HIS A 2 0.94 -17.23 22.43
N ILE A 3 2.24 -17.14 22.72
CA ILE A 3 3.16 -16.22 22.03
C ILE A 3 3.30 -16.58 20.54
N GLU A 4 3.41 -17.88 20.24
CA GLU A 4 3.51 -18.38 18.86
C GLU A 4 2.26 -18.02 18.06
N LEU A 5 1.06 -18.20 18.64
CA LEU A 5 -0.20 -17.83 18.02
C LEU A 5 -0.28 -16.33 17.69
N ILE A 6 0.20 -15.47 18.60
CA ILE A 6 0.24 -14.02 18.41
C ILE A 6 1.17 -13.67 17.24
N PHE A 7 2.36 -14.26 17.18
CA PHE A 7 3.30 -14.05 16.08
C PHE A 7 2.72 -14.49 14.73
N THR A 8 2.08 -15.66 14.67
CA THR A 8 1.41 -16.13 13.45
C THR A 8 0.28 -15.20 13.02
N LEU A 9 -0.55 -14.74 13.95
CA LEU A 9 -1.62 -13.76 13.67
C LEU A 9 -1.07 -12.45 13.11
N VAL A 10 -0.01 -11.92 13.73
CA VAL A 10 0.65 -10.70 13.26
C VAL A 10 1.22 -10.90 11.86
N GLY A 11 1.89 -12.02 11.59
CA GLY A 11 2.44 -12.34 10.27
C GLY A 11 1.37 -12.39 9.17
N ILE A 12 0.23 -13.05 9.44
CA ILE A 12 -0.90 -13.11 8.50
C ILE A 12 -1.49 -11.72 8.25
N LEU A 13 -1.67 -10.91 9.29
CA LEU A 13 -2.16 -9.54 9.14
C LEU A 13 -1.18 -8.68 8.33
N PHE A 14 0.12 -8.87 8.52
CA PHE A 14 1.16 -8.17 7.77
C PHE A 14 1.11 -8.55 6.28
N SER A 15 1.07 -9.83 5.96
CA SER A 15 0.94 -10.32 4.58
C SER A 15 -0.34 -9.82 3.90
N ALA A 16 -1.48 -9.89 4.61
CA ALA A 16 -2.76 -9.38 4.11
C ALA A 16 -2.73 -7.86 3.85
N TYR A 17 -2.03 -7.10 4.70
CA TYR A 17 -1.86 -5.66 4.52
C TYR A 17 -1.08 -5.32 3.25
N PHE A 18 0.10 -5.93 3.05
CA PHE A 18 0.93 -5.66 1.86
C PHE A 18 0.25 -6.11 0.56
N SER A 19 -0.42 -7.25 0.55
CA SER A 19 -1.18 -7.72 -0.61
C SER A 19 -2.36 -6.80 -0.95
N SER A 20 -3.08 -6.30 0.07
CA SER A 20 -4.16 -5.31 -0.15
C SER A 20 -3.62 -3.96 -0.63
N ALA A 21 -2.47 -3.54 -0.11
CA ALA A 21 -1.81 -2.31 -0.52
C ALA A 21 -1.41 -2.38 -2.01
N GLU A 22 -0.82 -3.49 -2.46
CA GLU A 22 -0.44 -3.72 -3.86
C GLU A 22 -1.63 -3.60 -4.79
N LEU A 23 -2.73 -4.29 -4.47
CA LEU A 23 -3.94 -4.25 -5.27
C LEU A 23 -4.55 -2.84 -5.32
N SER A 24 -4.62 -2.15 -4.17
CA SER A 24 -5.18 -0.79 -4.10
C SER A 24 -4.36 0.23 -4.90
N PHE A 25 -3.03 0.09 -4.86
CA PHE A 25 -2.10 1.01 -5.52
C PHE A 25 -2.01 0.74 -7.02
N THR A 26 -2.21 -0.52 -7.44
CA THR A 26 -2.30 -0.91 -8.85
C THR A 26 -3.64 -0.53 -9.47
N ALA A 27 -4.74 -0.66 -8.71
CA ALA A 27 -6.08 -0.26 -9.13
C ALA A 27 -6.34 1.25 -9.08
N ALA A 28 -5.51 2.01 -8.35
CA ALA A 28 -5.62 3.46 -8.26
C ALA A 28 -5.44 4.12 -9.64
N ASN A 29 -6.37 5.00 -10.01
CA ASN A 29 -6.30 5.73 -11.27
C ASN A 29 -5.67 7.13 -11.06
N PRO A 30 -4.43 7.38 -11.52
CA PRO A 30 -3.76 8.68 -11.39
C PRO A 30 -4.58 9.86 -11.91
N VAL A 31 -5.33 9.65 -13.00
CA VAL A 31 -6.10 10.70 -13.66
C VAL A 31 -7.23 11.17 -12.75
N LYS A 32 -7.97 10.23 -12.12
CA LYS A 32 -9.01 10.57 -11.15
C LYS A 32 -8.46 11.29 -9.92
N ILE A 33 -7.31 10.83 -9.41
CA ILE A 33 -6.68 11.43 -8.23
C ILE A 33 -6.19 12.85 -8.55
N ARG A 34 -5.62 13.08 -9.74
CA ARG A 34 -5.24 14.42 -10.22
C ARG A 34 -6.44 15.35 -10.29
N ILE A 35 -7.57 14.90 -10.85
CA ILE A 35 -8.81 15.70 -10.88
C ILE A 35 -9.24 16.08 -9.46
N TRP A 36 -9.20 15.14 -8.50
CA TRP A 36 -9.54 15.46 -7.11
C TRP A 36 -8.54 16.41 -6.44
N ALA A 37 -7.25 16.30 -6.77
CA ALA A 37 -6.21 17.20 -6.28
C ALA A 37 -6.41 18.64 -6.80
N ASP A 38 -6.77 18.77 -8.08
CA ASP A 38 -7.09 20.05 -8.73
C ASP A 38 -8.38 20.66 -8.16
N ASN A 39 -9.35 19.83 -7.75
CA ASN A 39 -10.55 20.26 -7.03
C ASN A 39 -10.29 20.63 -5.54
N GLY A 40 -9.04 20.72 -5.11
CA GLY A 40 -8.67 21.22 -3.78
C GLY A 40 -8.69 20.17 -2.66
N LYS A 41 -8.85 18.87 -2.96
CA LYS A 41 -8.68 17.83 -1.92
C LYS A 41 -7.20 17.71 -1.54
N LYS A 42 -6.87 18.17 -0.33
CA LYS A 42 -5.53 18.03 0.28
C LYS A 42 -5.04 16.57 0.33
N SER A 43 -5.94 15.60 0.53
CA SER A 43 -5.58 14.18 0.52
C SER A 43 -5.15 13.72 -0.86
N ALA A 44 -5.88 14.10 -1.91
CA ALA A 44 -5.55 13.76 -3.29
C ALA A 44 -4.25 14.42 -3.76
N GLN A 45 -3.97 15.65 -3.32
CA GLN A 45 -2.68 16.32 -3.57
C GLN A 45 -1.50 15.53 -2.98
N ARG A 46 -1.62 15.07 -1.74
CA ARG A 46 -0.60 14.20 -1.12
C ARG A 46 -0.49 12.86 -1.85
N THR A 47 -1.61 12.24 -2.19
CA THR A 47 -1.61 10.98 -2.96
C THR A 47 -0.92 11.15 -4.32
N MET A 48 -1.05 12.30 -4.97
CA MET A 48 -0.36 12.58 -6.23
C MET A 48 1.17 12.60 -6.08
N GLN A 49 1.70 13.14 -4.98
CA GLN A 49 3.16 13.10 -4.71
C GLN A 49 3.67 11.67 -4.56
N TYR A 50 2.89 10.78 -3.94
CA TYR A 50 3.23 9.36 -3.85
C TYR A 50 3.09 8.63 -5.19
N LEU A 51 2.13 9.03 -6.02
CA LEU A 51 1.94 8.46 -7.36
C LEU A 51 2.97 8.94 -8.39
N GLU A 52 3.67 10.05 -8.16
CA GLU A 52 4.81 10.44 -9.00
C GLU A 52 5.98 9.46 -8.87
N ASN A 53 6.16 8.87 -7.69
CA ASN A 53 7.16 7.83 -7.41
C ASN A 53 6.50 6.44 -7.31
N ARG A 54 5.57 6.14 -8.23
CA ARG A 54 4.75 4.92 -8.18
C ARG A 54 5.59 3.64 -8.21
N GLU A 55 6.69 3.62 -8.96
CA GLU A 55 7.60 2.47 -9.04
C GLU A 55 8.27 2.19 -7.69
N ASP A 56 8.77 3.21 -7.00
CA ASP A 56 9.43 3.04 -5.70
C ASP A 56 8.45 2.53 -4.64
N ILE A 57 7.23 3.09 -4.62
CA ILE A 57 6.20 2.66 -3.68
C ILE A 57 5.75 1.22 -3.96
N LEU A 58 5.52 0.87 -5.23
CA LEU A 58 5.17 -0.51 -5.61
C LEU A 58 6.30 -1.48 -5.26
N THR A 59 7.55 -1.11 -5.50
CA THR A 59 8.72 -1.93 -5.14
C THR A 59 8.79 -2.14 -3.63
N MET A 60 8.59 -1.08 -2.84
CA MET A 60 8.54 -1.20 -1.38
C MET A 60 7.42 -2.13 -0.91
N ILE A 61 6.23 -2.04 -1.50
CA ILE A 61 5.10 -2.90 -1.17
C ILE A 61 5.40 -4.36 -1.52
N LEU A 62 5.98 -4.62 -2.69
CA LEU A 62 6.35 -5.96 -3.16
C LEU A 62 7.42 -6.60 -2.28
N VAL A 63 8.47 -5.84 -1.91
CA VAL A 63 9.50 -6.29 -0.98
C VAL A 63 8.90 -6.58 0.40
N GLY A 64 8.01 -5.71 0.89
CA GLY A 64 7.32 -5.91 2.17
C GLY A 64 6.40 -7.14 2.17
N ASN A 65 5.69 -7.39 1.07
CA ASN A 65 4.86 -8.58 0.90
C ASN A 65 5.72 -9.86 0.93
N ASN A 66 6.85 -9.83 0.22
CA ASN A 66 7.77 -10.96 0.17
C ASN A 66 8.36 -11.26 1.56
N LEU A 67 8.78 -10.22 2.29
CA LEU A 67 9.32 -10.34 3.64
C LEU A 67 8.28 -10.78 4.67
N ALA A 68 6.99 -10.46 4.46
CA ALA A 68 5.91 -10.93 5.31
C ALA A 68 5.50 -12.39 5.06
N ASN A 69 5.87 -12.95 3.90
CA ASN A 69 5.54 -14.32 3.50
C ASN A 69 6.66 -15.33 3.80
N ILE A 70 7.87 -14.85 4.10
CA ILE A 70 9.04 -15.65 4.53
C ILE A 70 9.05 -15.72 6.06
#